data_AF-A0A524C2R9-F1
#
_entry.id   AF-A0A524C2R9-F1
#
_cell.length_a   1.000
_cell.length_b   1.000
_cell.length_c   1.000
_cell.angle_alpha   90.00
_cell.angle_beta   90.00
_cell.angle_gamma   90.00
#
_symmetry.space_group_name_H-M   'P 1'
#
loop_
_entity.id
_entity.type
_entity.pdbx_description
1 polymer ?
#
loop_
_entity_poly.entity_id
_entity_poly.type
_entity_poly.pdbx_seq_one_letter_code
_entity_poly.pdbx_strand_id
1 'polypeptide(L)' 'MGIAGNIDHFKLLTSGTPQEIQTAVHKAIEASGGDPRFMIAPGCEITVDTPIENVKAYVNAVKHYF' A
#
# COMPACT_ATOMS: atom_id res chain seq x y z
N MET A 1 17.66 -5.07 -10.68
CA MET A 1 16.38 -4.41 -11.01
C MET A 1 15.46 -4.60 -9.82
N GLY A 2 14.86 -3.54 -9.29
CA GLY A 2 13.91 -3.61 -8.18
C GLY A 2 12.46 -3.56 -8.68
N ILE A 3 11.51 -3.90 -7.81
CA ILE A 3 10.08 -3.87 -8.11
C ILE A 3 9.41 -2.91 -7.11
N ALA A 4 8.58 -2.01 -7.63
CA ALA A 4 7.76 -1.13 -6.81
C ALA A 4 6.28 -1.35 -7.15
N GLY A 5 5.43 -1.58 -6.16
CA GLY A 5 3.99 -1.81 -6.37
C GLY A 5 3.34 -2.66 -5.27
N ASN A 6 2.14 -3.18 -5.47
CA ASN A 6 1.17 -2.88 -6.54
C ASN A 6 -0.20 -2.49 -5.95
N ILE A 7 -0.21 -1.74 -4.85
CA ILE A 7 -1.44 -1.44 -4.11
C ILE A 7 -2.45 -0.74 -5.04
N ASP A 8 -3.68 -1.24 -5.06
CA ASP A 8 -4.75 -0.73 -5.93
C ASP A 8 -5.06 0.73 -5.57
N HIS A 9 -4.56 1.63 -6.41
CA HIS A 9 -4.66 3.06 -6.22
C HIS A 9 -6.06 3.60 -6.50
N PHE A 10 -6.86 2.90 -7.31
CA PHE A 10 -8.15 3.40 -7.74
C PHE A 10 -9.29 2.89 -6.87
N LYS A 11 -9.39 1.60 -6.57
CA LYS A 11 -10.51 1.08 -5.76
C LYS A 11 -10.19 1.12 -4.27
N LEU A 12 -9.01 0.61 -3.90
CA LEU A 12 -8.68 0.41 -2.50
C LEU A 12 -8.29 1.71 -1.81
N LEU A 13 -7.38 2.49 -2.39
CA LEU A 13 -6.94 3.74 -1.74
C LEU A 13 -8.06 4.80 -1.69
N THR A 14 -8.89 4.92 -2.74
CA THR A 14 -9.97 5.94 -2.76
C THR A 14 -11.19 5.55 -1.91
N SER A 15 -11.58 4.28 -1.92
CA SER A 15 -12.91 3.84 -1.45
C SER A 15 -12.88 2.71 -0.42
N GLY A 16 -11.71 2.11 -0.18
CA GLY A 16 -11.54 1.09 0.85
C GLY A 16 -11.46 1.70 2.25
N THR A 17 -11.48 0.81 3.24
CA THR A 17 -11.28 1.16 4.65
C THR A 17 -9.79 1.12 5.03
N PRO A 18 -9.37 1.85 6.07
CA PRO A 18 -8.01 1.76 6.62
C PRO A 18 -7.53 0.34 6.91
N GLN A 19 -8.42 -0.53 7.40
CA GLN A 19 -8.13 -1.93 7.72
C GLN A 19 -7.89 -2.78 6.45
N GLU A 20 -8.67 -2.56 5.39
CA GLU A 20 -8.47 -3.23 4.11
C GLU A 20 -7.14 -2.80 3.47
N ILE A 21 -6.81 -1.51 3.55
CA ILE A 21 -5.54 -0.96 3.08
C ILE A 21 -4.37 -1.61 3.83
N GLN A 22 -4.44 -1.66 5.16
CA GLN A 22 -3.41 -2.32 5.97
C GLN A 22 -3.23 -3.78 5.58
N THR A 23 -4.34 -4.51 5.44
CA THR A 23 -4.32 -5.92 5.03
C THR A 23 -3.67 -6.11 3.66
N ALA A 24 -3.97 -5.24 2.69
CA ALA A 24 -3.39 -5.31 1.35
C ALA A 24 -1.88 -5.02 1.34
N VAL A 25 -1.45 -4.01 2.10
CA VAL A 25 -0.02 -3.69 2.27
C VAL A 25 0.73 -4.87 2.89
N HIS A 26 0.20 -5.45 3.96
CA HIS A 26 0.83 -6.58 4.64
C HIS A 26 0.94 -7.80 3.70
N LYS A 27 -0.13 -8.13 2.97
CA LYS A 27 -0.11 -9.19 1.95
C LYS A 27 0.93 -8.94 0.85
N ALA A 28 1.11 -7.70 0.41
CA ALA A 28 2.12 -7.36 -0.59
C ALA A 28 3.55 -7.53 -0.04
N ILE A 29 3.79 -7.15 1.22
CA ILE A 29 5.07 -7.38 1.91
C ILE A 29 5.32 -8.89 2.05
N GLU A 30 4.35 -9.68 2.51
CA GLU A 30 4.47 -11.13 2.64
C GLU A 30 4.77 -11.80 1.29
N ALA A 31 4.04 -11.40 0.23
CA ALA A 31 4.21 -11.93 -1.12
C ALA A 31 5.60 -11.63 -1.72
N SER A 32 6.27 -10.56 -1.25
CA SER A 32 7.64 -10.25 -1.68
C SER A 32 8.69 -11.25 -1.17
N GLY A 33 8.34 -12.08 -0.18
CA GLY A 33 9.27 -13.02 0.45
C GLY A 33 10.44 -12.34 1.16
N GLY A 34 10.32 -11.05 1.49
CA GLY A 34 11.40 -10.27 2.09
C GLY A 34 12.49 -9.85 1.10
N ASP A 35 12.22 -9.82 -0.21
CA ASP A 35 13.20 -9.33 -1.20
C ASP A 35 13.56 -7.86 -0.88
N PRO A 36 14.83 -7.55 -0.58
CA PRO A 36 15.25 -6.20 -0.22
C PRO A 36 15.15 -5.19 -1.36
N ARG A 37 14.81 -5.64 -2.58
CA ARG A 37 14.61 -4.82 -3.77
C ARG A 37 13.13 -4.56 -4.07
N PHE A 38 12.24 -5.05 -3.22
CA PHE A 38 10.82 -4.76 -3.28
C PHE A 38 10.50 -3.50 -2.46
N MET A 39 9.72 -2.60 -3.06
CA MET A 39 9.22 -1.40 -2.41
C MET A 39 7.70 -1.33 -2.51
N ILE A 40 7.04 -1.11 -1.38
CA ILE A 40 5.60 -0.84 -1.38
C ILE A 40 5.36 0.49 -2.10
N ALA A 41 4.54 0.45 -3.14
CA ALA A 41 4.11 1.62 -3.90
C ALA A 41 2.65 1.43 -4.36
N PRO A 42 1.90 2.51 -4.60
CA PRO A 42 0.67 2.44 -5.38
C PRO A 42 0.97 1.87 -6.77
N GLY A 43 -0.01 1.21 -7.39
CA GLY A 43 0.12 0.71 -8.76
C GLY A 43 0.26 1.83 -9.82
N CYS A 44 -0.12 3.06 -9.48
CA CYS A 44 -0.01 4.27 -10.31
C CYS A 44 0.10 5.50 -9.37
N GLU A 45 -0.51 6.63 -9.68
CA GLU A 45 -0.59 7.79 -8.78
C GLU A 45 -1.63 7.65 -7.65
N ILE A 46 -1.40 8.38 -6.55
CA ILE A 46 -2.44 8.71 -5.57
C ILE A 46 -3.10 10.00 -6.03
N THR A 47 -4.40 9.97 -6.26
CA THR A 47 -5.17 11.11 -6.76
C THR A 47 -5.70 11.99 -5.62
N VAL A 48 -6.04 13.24 -5.94
CA VAL A 48 -6.45 14.27 -4.96
C VAL A 48 -7.71 13.92 -4.17
N ASP A 49 -8.57 13.07 -4.73
CA ASP A 49 -9.79 12.55 -4.11
C ASP A 49 -9.56 11.39 -3.15
N THR A 50 -8.32 10.86 -3.06
CA THR A 50 -7.98 9.83 -2.08
C THR A 50 -8.11 10.38 -0.66
N PRO A 51 -8.94 9.79 0.21
CA PRO A 51 -9.09 10.26 1.58
C PRO A 51 -7.76 10.24 2.35
N ILE A 52 -7.50 11.29 3.13
CA ILE A 52 -6.22 11.44 3.83
C ILE A 52 -6.00 10.36 4.89
N GLU A 53 -7.07 9.84 5.49
CA GLU A 53 -7.07 8.71 6.40
C GLU A 53 -6.56 7.43 5.73
N ASN A 54 -6.90 7.23 4.45
CA ASN A 54 -6.48 6.08 3.67
C ASN A 54 -5.00 6.19 3.28
N VAL A 55 -4.54 7.38 2.91
CA VAL A 55 -3.11 7.66 2.69
C VAL A 55 -2.30 7.42 3.98
N LYS A 56 -2.80 7.88 5.12
CA LYS A 56 -2.16 7.65 6.43
C LYS A 56 -2.16 6.17 6.79
N ALA A 57 -3.26 5.46 6.56
CA ALA A 57 -3.35 4.01 6.80
C ALA A 57 -2.33 3.24 5.96
N TYR A 58 -2.21 3.59 4.67
CA TYR A 58 -1.23 3.01 3.75
C TYR A 58 0.22 3.19 4.25
N VAL A 59 0.61 4.40 4.65
CA VAL A 59 1.96 4.67 5.19
C VAL A 59 2.19 3.99 6.54
N ASN A 60 1.20 4.05 7.44
CA ASN A 60 1.30 3.45 8.77
C ASN A 60 1.35 1.91 8.71
N ALA A 61 0.70 1.30 7.72
CA ALA A 61 0.73 -0.15 7.53
C ALA A 61 2.16 -0.66 7.30
N VAL A 62 2.99 0.10 6.57
CA VAL A 62 4.42 -0.23 6.39
C VAL A 62 5.22 0.03 7.67
N LYS A 63 5.01 1.19 8.32
CA LYS A 63 5.75 1.60 9.53
C LYS A 63 5.57 0.66 10.72
N HIS A 64 4.40 0.05 10.86
CA HIS A 64 4.06 -0.81 11.99
C HIS A 64 4.09 -2.31 11.65
N TYR A 65 4.65 -2.67 10.49
CA TYR A 65 4.82 -4.08 10.12
C TYR A 65 6.07 -4.73 10.72
N PHE A 66 7.12 -3.92 10.96
CA PHE A 66 8.41 -4.34 11.49
C PHE A 66 8.56 -3.99 12.98
#